data_AF-A0A9D4EUM1-F1
#
_entry.id   AF-A0A9D4EUM1-F1
#
_cell.length_a   1.000
_cell.length_b   1.000
_cell.length_c   1.000
_cell.angle_alpha   90.00
_cell.angle_beta   90.00
_cell.angle_gamma   90.00
#
_symmetry.space_group_name_H-M   'P 1'
#
loop_
_entity.id
_entity.type
_entity.pdbx_description
1 polymer ?
#
loop_
_entity_poly.entity_id
_entity_poly.type
_entity_poly.pdbx_seq_one_letter_code
_entity_poly.pdbx_strand_id
1 'polypeptide(L)' 'MDIMICCICHHAVEDNQGSKLTVKGCSGINDASLKRQDNVQAVPGNFVHIACRKTYTNANVIVRDTKENLSPNT' A
#
# COMPACT_ATOMS: atom_id res chain seq x y z
N MET A 1 -24.96 4.16 -1.90
CA MET A 1 -23.57 4.66 -2.02
C MET A 1 -22.66 3.51 -1.70
N ASP A 2 -21.95 2.99 -2.69
CA ASP A 2 -20.92 1.99 -2.47
C ASP A 2 -19.75 2.65 -1.74
N ILE A 3 -19.46 2.21 -0.52
CA ILE A 3 -18.31 2.70 0.24
C ILE A 3 -17.06 2.06 -0.36
N MET A 4 -16.17 2.88 -0.91
CA MET A 4 -14.89 2.40 -1.43
C MET A 4 -13.89 2.27 -0.28
N ILE A 5 -13.32 1.08 -0.09
CA ILE A 5 -12.37 0.79 0.99
C ILE A 5 -10.96 0.69 0.42
N CYS A 6 -9.99 1.33 1.08
CA CYS A 6 -8.59 1.27 0.72
C CYS A 6 -7.99 -0.09 1.10
N CYS A 7 -7.45 -0.85 0.15
CA CYS A 7 -6.86 -2.17 0.43
C CYS A 7 -5.51 -2.13 1.17
N ILE A 8 -4.96 -0.94 1.48
CA ILE A 8 -3.71 -0.78 2.23
C ILE A 8 -4.02 -0.49 3.70
N CYS A 9 -4.85 0.51 3.98
CA CYS A 9 -5.15 0.95 5.35
C CYS A 9 -6.53 0.49 5.86
N HIS A 10 -7.35 -0.15 5.03
CA HIS A 10 -8.71 -0.62 5.35
C HIS A 10 -9.70 0.46 5.79
N HIS A 11 -9.42 1.74 5.49
CA HIS A 11 -10.33 2.86 5.74
C HIS A 11 -11.12 3.25 4.49
N ALA A 12 -12.26 3.91 4.71
CA ALA A 12 -13.07 4.47 3.64
C ALA A 12 -12.29 5.51 2.82
N VAL A 13 -12.56 5.51 1.51
CA VAL A 13 -11.95 6.38 0.53
C VAL A 13 -12.99 7.38 0.06
N GLU A 14 -12.76 8.65 0.37
CA GLU A 14 -13.59 9.75 -0.14
C GLU A 14 -13.34 9.95 -1.65
N ASP A 15 -14.33 10.46 -2.38
CA ASP A 15 -14.34 10.52 -3.85
C ASP A 15 -13.09 11.17 -4.47
N ASN A 16 -12.46 12.14 -3.79
CA ASN A 16 -11.29 12.87 -4.27
C ASN A 16 -9.94 12.38 -3.71
N GLN A 17 -9.95 11.35 -2.87
CA GLN A 17 -8.74 10.81 -2.25
C GLN A 17 -8.34 9.45 -2.84
N GLY A 18 -9.23 8.85 -3.62
CA GLY A 18 -9.13 7.50 -4.12
C GLY A 18 -8.64 7.36 -5.55
N SER A 19 -8.08 6.19 -5.85
CA SER A 19 -7.92 5.74 -7.23
C SER A 19 -8.19 4.24 -7.33
N LYS A 20 -8.90 3.84 -8.37
CA LYS A 20 -9.08 2.42 -8.73
C LYS A 20 -7.76 1.87 -9.26
N LEU A 21 -7.36 0.72 -8.75
CA LEU A 21 -6.12 0.08 -9.17
C LEU A 21 -6.27 -0.57 -10.55
N THR A 22 -5.34 -0.23 -11.44
CA THR A 22 -5.06 -0.96 -12.68
C THR A 22 -4.13 -2.13 -12.39
N VAL A 23 -3.94 -3.03 -13.37
CA VAL A 23 -2.97 -4.14 -13.27
C VAL A 23 -1.58 -3.65 -12.85
N LYS A 24 -1.07 -2.59 -13.49
CA LYS A 24 0.23 -1.98 -13.14
C LYS A 24 0.24 -1.39 -11.73
N GLY A 25 -0.87 -0.80 -11.30
CA GLY A 25 -1.03 -0.30 -9.93
C GLY A 25 -0.94 -1.40 -8.88
N CYS A 26 -1.52 -2.57 -9.18
CA CYS A 26 -1.47 -3.74 -8.32
C CYS A 26 -0.05 -4.29 -8.19
N SER A 27 0.67 -4.45 -9.31
CA SER A 27 2.06 -4.95 -9.29
C SER A 27 2.95 -4.14 -8.34
N GLY A 28 2.89 -2.80 -8.40
CA GLY A 28 3.71 -1.95 -7.54
C GLY A 28 3.39 -2.09 -6.05
N ILE A 29 2.12 -2.31 -5.69
CA ILE A 29 1.71 -2.52 -4.30
C ILE A 29 2.12 -3.93 -3.83
N ASN A 30 1.90 -4.96 -4.64
CA ASN A 30 2.26 -6.33 -4.29
C ASN A 30 3.79 -6.50 -4.15
N ASP A 31 4.57 -5.87 -5.03
CA ASP A 31 6.04 -5.83 -4.92
C ASP A 31 6.50 -5.12 -3.62
N ALA A 32 5.82 -4.04 -3.25
CA ALA A 32 6.10 -3.34 -2.00
C ALA A 32 5.73 -4.18 -0.77
N SER A 33 4.60 -4.89 -0.81
CA SER A 33 4.18 -5.81 0.26
C SER A 33 5.19 -6.94 0.43
N LEU A 34 5.67 -7.52 -0.67
CA LEU A 34 6.70 -8.56 -0.65
C LEU A 34 8.00 -8.06 0.01
N LYS A 35 8.45 -6.85 -0.33
CA LYS A 35 9.65 -6.24 0.26
C LYS A 35 9.48 -5.87 1.74
N ARG A 36 8.27 -5.48 2.14
CA ARG A 36 7.88 -5.18 3.52
C ARG A 36 7.58 -6.43 4.35
N GLN A 37 7.50 -7.60 3.71
CA GLN A 37 7.02 -8.86 4.31
C GLN A 37 5.63 -8.72 4.97
N ASP A 38 4.75 -7.98 4.30
CA ASP A 38 3.38 -7.71 4.72
C ASP A 38 2.37 -8.54 3.90
N ASN A 39 1.12 -8.60 4.35
CA ASN A 39 0.04 -9.41 3.77
C ASN A 39 -0.91 -8.61 2.86
N VAL A 40 -0.50 -7.43 2.38
CA VAL A 40 -1.32 -6.63 1.46
C VAL A 40 -1.33 -7.28 0.08
N GLN A 41 -2.54 -7.62 -0.39
CA GLN A 41 -2.75 -8.15 -1.73
C GLN A 41 -3.68 -7.22 -2.52
N ALA A 42 -3.10 -6.50 -3.48
CA ALA A 42 -3.83 -5.67 -4.43
C ALA A 42 -4.23 -6.48 -5.67
N VAL A 43 -5.52 -6.40 -6.02
CA VAL A 43 -6.07 -6.96 -7.27
C VAL A 43 -6.73 -5.86 -8.12
N PRO A 44 -6.78 -6.03 -9.47
CA PRO A 44 -7.38 -5.03 -10.34
C PRO A 44 -8.82 -4.73 -9.94
N GLY A 45 -9.14 -3.46 -9.78
CA GLY A 45 -10.45 -3.01 -9.34
C GLY A 45 -10.56 -2.64 -7.87
N ASN A 46 -9.59 -3.02 -7.03
CA ASN A 46 -9.47 -2.48 -5.67
C ASN A 46 -9.34 -0.96 -5.68
N PHE A 47 -9.79 -0.32 -4.61
CA PHE A 47 -9.56 1.10 -4.37
C PHE A 47 -8.44 1.32 -3.37
N VAL A 48 -7.71 2.41 -3.53
CA VAL A 48 -6.68 2.87 -2.59
C VAL A 48 -6.71 4.38 -2.45
N HIS A 49 -6.35 4.89 -1.28
CA HIS A 49 -5.99 6.30 -1.17
C HIS A 49 -4.73 6.57 -1.99
N ILE A 50 -4.72 7.67 -2.74
CA ILE A 50 -3.56 8.11 -3.53
C ILE A 50 -2.34 8.29 -2.62
N ALA A 51 -2.54 8.86 -1.43
CA ALA A 51 -1.50 9.05 -0.43
C ALA A 51 -0.96 7.71 0.11
N CYS A 52 -1.84 6.76 0.47
CA CYS A 52 -1.43 5.43 0.93
C CYS A 52 -0.58 4.73 -0.12
N ARG A 53 -1.01 4.73 -1.39
CA ARG A 53 -0.23 4.14 -2.48
C ARG A 53 1.15 4.79 -2.58
N LYS A 54 1.22 6.12 -2.59
CA LYS A 54 2.49 6.87 -2.73
C LYS A 54 3.47 6.52 -1.61
N THR A 55 3.01 6.45 -0.37
CA THR A 55 3.86 6.17 0.80
C THR A 55 4.23 4.70 0.87
N TYR A 56 3.27 3.80 0.65
CA TYR A 56 3.47 2.36 0.78
C TYR A 56 4.49 1.83 -0.24
N THR A 57 4.40 2.27 -1.50
CA THR A 57 5.32 1.85 -2.57
C THR A 57 6.64 2.63 -2.61
N ASN A 58 6.87 3.57 -1.67
CA ASN A 58 8.10 4.37 -1.65
C ASN A 58 9.28 3.52 -1.15
N ALA A 59 10.26 3.29 -2.03
CA ALA A 59 11.45 2.49 -1.73
C ALA A 59 12.24 3.02 -0.51
N ASN A 60 12.34 4.34 -0.32
CA ASN A 60 13.07 4.92 0.80
C ASN A 60 12.41 4.61 2.15
N VAL A 61 11.06 4.57 2.17
CA VAL A 61 10.29 4.21 3.36
C VAL A 61 10.44 2.72 3.66
N ILE A 62 10.37 1.87 2.62
CA ILE A 62 10.57 0.43 2.75
C ILE A 62 11.95 0.13 3.36
N VAL A 63 13.02 0.70 2.79
CA VAL A 63 14.38 0.48 3.29
C VAL A 63 14.55 0.94 4.73
N ARG A 64 13.90 2.05 5.13
CA ARG A 64 13.92 2.50 6.52
C ARG A 64 13.21 1.51 7.45
N ASP A 65 11.99 1.10 7.12
CA ASP A 65 11.22 0.15 7.94
C ASP A 65 11.94 -1.20 8.07
N THR A 66 12.58 -1.68 6.99
CA THR A 66 13.38 -2.92 7.03
C THR A 66 14.65 -2.76 7.87
N LYS A 67 15.33 -1.60 7.83
CA LYS A 67 16.52 -1.34 8.65
C LYS A 67 16.19 -1.24 10.13
N GLU A 68 15.10 -0.57 10.49
CA GLU A 68 14.69 -0.44 11.90
C GLU A 68 14.24 -1.78 12.50
N ASN A 69 13.69 -2.70 11.69
CA ASN A 69 13.39 -4.07 12.12
C ASN A 69 14.64 -4.98 12.26
N LEU A 70 15.78 -4.61 11.67
CA LEU A 70 17.04 -5.37 11.73
C LEU A 70 17.97 -4.93 12.87
N SER A 71 17.58 -3.94 13.66
CA SER A 71 18.25 -3.60 14.93
C SER A 71 17.42 -4.12 16.12
N PRO A 72 17.52 -5.41 16.48
CA PRO A 72 17.13 -5.81 17.82
C PRO A 72 18.07 -5.09 18.80
N ASN A 73 17.49 -4.49 19.83
CA ASN A 73 18.22 -3.94 20.96
C ASN A 73 19.28 -4.95 21.43
N THR A 74 20.53 -4.50 21.49
CA THR A 74 21.64 -5.16 22.21
C THR A 74 21.28 -5.43 23.67
#